data_AF-A0A950SJ59-F1
#
_entry.id   AF-A0A950SJ59-F1
#
_cell.length_a   1.000
_cell.length_b   1.000
_cell.length_c   1.000
_cell.angle_alpha   90.00
_cell.angle_beta   90.00
_cell.angle_gamma   90.00
#
_symmetry.space_group_name_H-M   'P 1'
#
loop_
_entity.id
_entity.type
_entity.pdbx_description
1 polymer ?
#
loop_
_entity_poly.entity_id
_entity_poly.type
_entity_poly.pdbx_seq_one_letter_code
_entity_poly.pdbx_strand_id
1 'polypeptide(L)' 'MKKESPKRGFAGTRSEYRFDYSAAKPNRFAARIKEGSVAVLLEPDVASVFNNSESVNQLLRSVIAALPEGQPPRKKRAAK' A
#
# COMPACT_ATOMS: atom_id res chain seq x y z
N MET A 1 12.39 39.31 17.07
CA MET A 1 12.40 37.90 17.53
C MET A 1 11.39 37.13 16.70
N LYS A 2 11.82 36.17 15.87
CA LYS A 2 10.93 35.35 15.04
C LYS A 2 10.05 34.49 15.98
N LYS A 3 8.74 34.70 15.97
CA LYS A 3 7.78 33.85 16.69
C LYS A 3 7.58 32.58 15.87
N GLU A 4 8.07 31.45 16.37
CA GLU A 4 7.71 30.13 15.84
C GLU A 4 6.26 29.82 16.22
N SER A 5 5.45 29.51 15.21
CA SER A 5 4.02 29.20 15.35
C SER A 5 3.82 27.91 16.15
N PRO A 6 2.85 27.84 17.08
CA PRO A 6 2.60 26.60 17.81
C PRO A 6 2.07 25.55 16.83
N LYS A 7 2.71 24.38 16.80
CA LYS A 7 2.22 23.24 16.00
C LYS A 7 0.79 22.93 16.44
N ARG A 8 -0.16 23.02 15.51
CA ARG A 8 -1.57 22.66 15.69
C ARG A 8 -1.65 21.26 16.30
N GLY A 9 -1.91 21.19 17.60
CA GLY A 9 -2.14 19.95 18.32
C GLY A 9 -3.41 19.28 17.80
N PHE A 10 -3.34 17.96 17.65
CA PHE A 10 -4.41 17.07 17.23
C PHE A 10 -5.70 17.28 18.06
N ALA A 11 -6.60 18.14 17.58
CA ALA A 11 -7.80 18.58 18.30
C ALA A 11 -8.95 17.54 18.35
N GLY A 12 -8.64 16.24 18.33
CA GLY A 12 -9.66 15.18 18.30
C GLY A 12 -9.22 13.84 18.90
N THR A 13 -8.04 13.76 19.53
CA THR A 13 -7.56 12.53 20.17
C THR A 13 -7.43 12.75 21.67
N ARG A 14 -7.81 11.76 22.49
CA ARG A 14 -7.61 11.82 23.95
C ARG A 14 -6.11 11.87 24.27
N SER A 15 -5.76 12.39 25.43
CA SER A 15 -4.37 12.49 25.92
C SER A 15 -3.60 11.18 25.82
N GLU A 16 -4.27 10.07 26.12
CA GLU A 16 -3.69 8.72 26.13
C GLU A 16 -3.23 8.23 24.75
N TYR A 17 -3.76 8.81 23.66
CA TYR A 17 -3.40 8.46 22.28
C TYR A 17 -2.28 9.33 21.70
N ARG A 18 -1.63 10.17 22.53
CA ARG A 18 -0.41 10.89 22.14
C ARG A 18 0.79 9.96 22.24
N PHE A 19 0.87 9.03 21.30
CA PHE A 19 2.01 8.12 21.21
C PHE A 19 3.26 8.87 20.73
N ASP A 20 4.33 8.75 21.48
CA ASP A 20 5.67 9.18 21.05
C ASP A 20 6.28 8.08 20.18
N TYR A 21 6.33 8.32 18.86
CA TYR A 21 6.89 7.39 17.89
C TYR A 21 8.41 7.54 17.71
N SER A 22 9.09 8.43 18.45
CA SER A 22 10.55 8.62 18.33
C SER A 22 11.34 7.36 18.71
N ALA A 23 10.80 6.55 19.62
CA ALA A 23 11.35 5.25 20.02
C ALA A 23 10.64 4.06 19.35
N ALA A 24 9.73 4.29 18.41
CA ALA A 24 8.99 3.21 17.77
C ALA A 24 9.92 2.36 16.90
N LYS A 25 9.79 1.03 17.04
CA LYS A 25 10.52 0.09 16.19
C LYS A 25 9.77 -0.13 14.87
N PRO A 26 10.48 -0.25 13.74
CA PRO A 26 9.86 -0.67 12.48
C PRO A 26 9.12 -2.00 12.66
N ASN A 27 8.02 -2.17 11.93
CA ASN A 27 7.26 -3.42 11.95
C ASN A 27 8.19 -4.60 11.61
N ARG A 28 8.10 -5.70 12.37
CA ARG A 28 8.91 -6.92 12.17
C ARG A 28 8.80 -7.53 10.77
N PHE A 29 7.74 -7.19 10.04
CA PHE A 29 7.50 -7.64 8.66
C PHE A 29 7.89 -6.60 7.61
N ALA A 30 8.24 -5.37 7.99
CA ALA A 30 8.60 -4.32 7.05
C ALA A 30 9.75 -4.73 6.13
N ALA A 31 10.77 -5.41 6.68
CA ALA A 31 11.91 -5.92 5.91
C ALA A 31 11.52 -6.99 4.86
N ARG A 32 10.36 -7.64 4.99
CA ARG A 32 9.88 -8.66 4.04
C ARG A 32 9.17 -8.06 2.85
N ILE A 33 8.79 -6.78 2.93
CA ILE A 33 8.06 -6.07 1.90
C ILE A 33 9.04 -5.10 1.24
N LYS A 34 9.31 -5.29 -0.05
CA LYS A 34 10.16 -4.37 -0.80
C LYS A 34 9.49 -3.00 -0.83
N GLU A 35 10.29 -1.95 -0.73
CA GLU A 35 9.80 -0.58 -0.85
C GLU A 35 9.00 -0.40 -2.16
N GLY A 36 7.84 0.24 -2.08
CA GLY A 36 6.91 0.40 -3.20
C GLY A 36 6.01 -0.81 -3.50
N SER A 37 6.08 -1.90 -2.73
CA SER A 37 5.16 -3.03 -2.90
C SER A 37 3.76 -2.68 -2.38
N VAL A 38 2.73 -3.13 -3.12
CA VAL A 38 1.32 -3.04 -2.71
C VAL A 38 0.87 -4.39 -2.17
N ALA A 39 0.28 -4.40 -0.98
CA ALA A 39 -0.35 -5.59 -0.43
C ALA A 39 -1.76 -5.76 -1.04
N VAL A 40 -2.03 -6.93 -1.61
CA VAL A 40 -3.33 -7.31 -2.17
C VAL A 40 -3.84 -8.50 -1.39
N LEU A 41 -5.12 -8.46 -1.00
CA LEU A 41 -5.80 -9.60 -0.38
C LEU A 41 -6.33 -10.51 -1.49
N LEU A 42 -6.03 -11.80 -1.39
CA LEU A 42 -6.62 -12.82 -2.25
C LEU A 42 -7.85 -13.39 -1.57
N GLU A 43 -8.90 -13.64 -2.35
CA GLU A 43 -10.07 -14.37 -1.88
C GLU A 43 -9.70 -15.83 -1.53
N PRO A 44 -10.43 -16.49 -0.61
CA PRO A 44 -10.07 -17.82 -0.11
C PRO A 44 -9.98 -18.91 -1.20
N ASP A 45 -10.83 -18.81 -2.22
CA ASP A 45 -10.85 -19.71 -3.37
C ASP A 45 -9.56 -19.60 -4.19
N VAL A 46 -9.10 -18.37 -4.47
CA VAL A 46 -7.85 -18.13 -5.18
C VAL A 46 -6.65 -18.49 -4.31
N ALA A 47 -6.70 -18.16 -3.02
CA ALA A 47 -5.65 -18.51 -2.07
C ALA A 47 -5.50 -20.04 -1.88
N SER A 48 -6.58 -20.82 -2.08
CA SER A 48 -6.52 -22.28 -2.04
C SER A 48 -5.68 -22.89 -3.17
N VAL A 49 -5.55 -22.18 -4.29
CA VAL A 49 -4.78 -22.61 -5.47
C VAL A 49 -3.33 -22.16 -5.37
N PHE A 50 -3.07 -20.98 -4.82
CA PHE A 50 -1.73 -20.39 -4.74
C PHE A 50 -1.18 -20.34 -3.31
N ASN A 51 -0.14 -21.14 -3.06
CA ASN A 51 0.46 -21.26 -1.73
C ASN A 51 1.48 -20.16 -1.38
N ASN A 52 1.96 -19.38 -2.36
CA ASN A 52 2.93 -18.31 -2.13
C ASN A 52 2.82 -17.16 -3.15
N SER A 53 3.43 -16.02 -2.82
CA SER A 53 3.41 -14.83 -3.66
C SER A 53 4.25 -14.95 -4.94
N GLU A 54 5.23 -15.85 -4.97
CA GLU A 54 6.07 -16.08 -6.15
C GLU A 54 5.26 -16.72 -7.28
N SER A 55 4.49 -17.77 -6.98
CA SER A 55 3.63 -18.45 -7.96
C SER A 55 2.56 -17.55 -8.55
N VAL A 56 1.95 -16.68 -7.72
CA VAL A 56 0.95 -15.71 -8.17
C VAL A 56 1.58 -14.71 -9.12
N ASN A 57 2.71 -14.12 -8.73
CA ASN A 57 3.39 -13.11 -9.53
C ASN A 57 3.93 -13.69 -10.85
N GLN A 58 4.41 -14.94 -10.85
CA GLN A 58 4.85 -15.61 -12.06
C GLN A 58 3.70 -15.77 -13.06
N LEU A 59 2.54 -16.26 -12.60
CA LEU A 59 1.36 -16.40 -13.46
C LEU A 59 0.89 -15.04 -14.00
N LEU A 60 0.75 -14.04 -13.12
CA LEU A 60 0.30 -12.71 -13.53
C LEU A 60 1.24 -12.08 -14.56
N ARG A 61 2.57 -12.26 -14.43
CA ARG A 61 3.54 -11.82 -15.43
C ARG A 61 3.38 -12.55 -16.75
N SER A 62 3.16 -13.86 -16.74
CA SER A 62 2.89 -14.62 -17.96
C SER A 62 1.62 -14.14 -18.66
N VAL A 63 0.57 -13.82 -17.91
CA VAL A 63 -0.66 -13.23 -18.46
C VAL A 63 -0.38 -11.85 -19.03
N ILE A 64 0.34 -10.98 -18.31
CA ILE A 64 0.72 -9.65 -18.80
C ILE A 64 1.52 -9.74 -20.10
N ALA A 65 2.47 -10.67 -20.20
CA ALA A 65 3.28 -10.88 -21.39
C ALA A 65 2.48 -11.46 -22.58
N ALA A 66 1.43 -12.23 -22.30
CA ALA A 66 0.54 -12.79 -23.32
C ALA A 66 -0.55 -11.80 -23.77
N LEU A 67 -0.82 -10.75 -22.98
CA LEU A 67 -1.76 -9.70 -23.37
C LEU A 67 -1.12 -8.83 -24.47
N PRO A 68 -1.87 -8.52 -25.55
CA PRO A 68 -1.36 -7.63 -26.59
C PRO A 68 -1.09 -6.24 -25.97
N GLU A 69 0.11 -5.71 -26.21
CA GLU A 69 0.46 -4.35 -25.78
C GLU A 69 -0.47 -3.33 -26.47
N GLY A 70 -1.48 -2.85 -25.75
CA GLY A 70 -2.29 -1.74 -26.24
C GLY A 70 -3.76 -1.76 -25.83
N GLN A 71 -4.03 -1.54 -24.55
CA GLN A 71 -5.11 -0.61 -24.23
C GLN A 71 -4.50 0.62 -23.58
N PRO A 72 -4.44 1.78 -24.28
CA PRO A 72 -4.11 3.03 -23.61
C PRO A 72 -5.12 3.25 -22.47
N PRO A 73 -4.71 3.90 -21.37
CA PRO A 73 -5.62 4.19 -20.27
C PRO A 73 -6.83 4.92 -20.82
N ARG A 74 -8.00 4.30 -20.69
CA ARG A 74 -9.29 4.82 -21.15
C ARG A 74 -9.43 6.21 -20.54
N LYS A 75 -9.24 7.28 -21.34
CA LYS A 75 -9.40 8.68 -20.92
C LYS A 75 -10.74 8.75 -20.17
N LYS A 76 -10.71 9.09 -18.88
CA LYS A 76 -11.93 9.36 -18.11
C LYS A 76 -12.72 10.38 -18.92
N ARG A 77 -13.88 9.99 -19.44
CA ARG A 77 -14.79 10.92 -20.11
C ARG A 77 -15.20 11.91 -19.01
N ALA A 78 -14.78 13.16 -19.16
CA ALA A 78 -15.28 14.25 -18.34
C ALA A 78 -16.82 14.21 -18.45
N ALA A 79 -17.48 14.11 -17.30
CA ALA A 79 -18.92 14.24 -17.21
C ALA A 79 -19.30 15.63 -17.74
N LYS A 80 -20.26 15.66 -18.66
CA LYS A 80 -20.99 16.86 -19.07
C LYS A 80 -22.31 16.85 -18.33
#